data_AF-A0A960HUU8-F1
#
_entry.id   AF-A0A960HUU8-F1
#
_cell.length_a   1.000
_cell.length_b   1.000
_cell.length_c   1.000
_cell.angle_alpha   90.00
_cell.angle_beta   90.00
_cell.angle_gamma   90.00
#
_symmetry.space_group_name_H-M   'P 1'
#
loop_
_entity.id
_entity.type
_entity.pdbx_description
1 polymer ?
#
loop_
_entity_poly.entity_id
_entity_poly.type
_entity_poly.pdbx_seq_one_letter_code
_entity_poly.pdbx_strand_id
1 'polypeptide(L)'
;MLLLGLGYLSVLVSLPLVLMDGIPSHLLGYGTGSLIPILVIGFVRRVDLDRRQSPFYEANRLMGPAIAVLAVVALVAAGLHVWPIATELAS
;
A
#
# COMPACT_ATOMS: atom_id res chain seq x y z
N MET A 1 -1.58 -1.54 14.86
CA MET A 1 -2.40 -0.53 14.16
C MET A 1 -1.57 0.61 13.58
N LEU A 2 -0.60 1.15 14.31
CA LEU A 2 0.28 2.22 13.80
C LEU A 2 0.92 1.88 12.45
N LEU A 3 1.53 0.70 12.30
CA LEU A 3 2.14 0.26 11.04
C LEU A 3 1.14 0.19 9.88
N LEU A 4 -0.07 -0.31 10.13
CA LEU A 4 -1.11 -0.35 9.12
C LEU A 4 -1.54 1.07 8.71
N GLY A 5 -1.63 1.98 9.69
CA GLY A 5 -1.85 3.41 9.45
C GLY A 5 -0.77 4.06 8.59
N LEU A 6 0.51 3.67 8.75
CA LEU A 6 1.59 4.11 7.85
C LEU A 6 1.37 3.64 6.41
N GLY A 7 0.85 2.43 6.21
CA GLY A 7 0.45 1.94 4.88
C GLY A 7 -0.60 2.84 4.24
N TYR A 8 -1.67 3.18 4.97
CA TYR A 8 -2.69 4.10 4.48
C TYR A 8 -2.14 5.50 4.21
N LEU A 9 -1.31 6.04 5.11
CA LEU A 9 -0.68 7.35 4.92
C LEU A 9 0.19 7.35 3.67
N SER A 10 0.93 6.28 3.41
CA SER A 10 1.75 6.13 2.21
C SER A 10 0.92 6.20 0.93
N VAL A 11 -0.25 5.55 0.89
CA VAL A 11 -1.21 5.67 -0.21
C VAL A 11 -1.70 7.11 -0.35
N LEU A 12 -2.11 7.76 0.74
CA LEU A 12 -2.62 9.13 0.70
C LEU A 12 -1.58 10.13 0.18
N VAL A 13 -0.32 9.97 0.57
CA VAL A 13 0.80 10.80 0.09
C VAL A 13 1.09 10.60 -1.39
N SER A 14 0.76 9.44 -1.97
CA SER A 14 0.96 9.19 -3.40
C SER A 14 -0.12 9.79 -4.29
N LEU A 15 -1.30 10.12 -3.75
CA LEU A 15 -2.44 10.60 -4.55
C LEU A 15 -2.17 11.94 -5.27
N PRO A 16 -1.58 12.97 -4.62
CA PRO A 16 -1.26 14.22 -5.30
C PRO A 16 -0.28 14.03 -6.47
N LEU A 17 0.58 13.01 -6.42
CA LEU A 17 1.54 12.72 -7.49
C LEU A 17 0.87 12.25 -8.78
N VAL A 18 -0.38 11.76 -8.73
CA VAL A 18 -1.14 11.36 -9.93
C VAL A 18 -1.41 12.57 -10.84
N LEU A 19 -1.48 13.77 -10.26
CA LEU A 19 -1.76 15.01 -10.98
C LEU A 19 -0.48 15.68 -11.53
N MET A 20 0.69 15.12 -11.26
CA MET A 20 1.98 15.68 -11.69
C MET A 20 2.45 14.99 -12.96
N ASP A 21 2.87 15.78 -13.94
CA ASP A 21 3.41 15.25 -15.19
C ASP A 21 4.79 14.62 -15.03
N GLY A 22 5.05 13.61 -15.87
CA GLY A 22 6.37 13.02 -16.11
C GLY A 22 6.65 11.71 -15.35
N ILE A 23 7.37 10.80 -16.00
CA ILE A 23 7.75 9.49 -15.46
C ILE A 23 8.27 9.52 -14.00
N PRO A 24 9.12 10.46 -13.55
CA PRO A 24 9.64 10.45 -12.19
C PRO A 24 8.56 10.58 -11.11
N SER A 25 7.52 11.41 -11.32
CA SER A 25 6.42 11.58 -10.35
C SER A 25 5.65 10.27 -10.21
N HIS A 26 5.38 9.61 -11.32
CA HIS A 26 4.67 8.34 -11.37
C HIS A 26 5.48 7.17 -10.81
N LEU A 27 6.81 7.15 -10.99
CA LEU A 27 7.67 6.15 -10.34
C LEU A 27 7.67 6.30 -8.81
N LEU A 28 7.78 7.54 -8.31
CA LEU A 28 7.69 7.83 -6.89
C LEU A 28 6.30 7.52 -6.34
N GLY A 29 5.25 7.88 -7.09
CA GLY A 29 3.86 7.59 -6.77
C GLY A 29 3.56 6.10 -6.74
N TYR A 30 4.10 5.32 -7.67
CA TYR A 30 4.03 3.86 -7.65
C TYR A 30 4.74 3.30 -6.41
N GLY A 31 5.99 3.70 -6.16
CA GLY A 31 6.74 3.23 -5.00
C GLY A 31 6.05 3.52 -3.67
N THR A 32 5.58 4.75 -3.49
CA THR A 32 4.89 5.17 -2.26
C THR A 32 3.46 4.65 -2.16
N GLY A 33 2.72 4.63 -3.27
CA GLY A 33 1.30 4.28 -3.32
C GLY A 33 1.00 2.79 -3.39
N SER A 34 1.95 1.97 -3.84
CA SER A 34 1.74 0.53 -4.00
C SER A 34 2.78 -0.30 -3.28
N LEU A 35 4.07 -0.08 -3.56
CA LEU A 35 5.14 -0.94 -3.04
C LEU A 35 5.24 -0.88 -1.51
N ILE A 36 5.29 0.33 -0.94
CA ILE A 36 5.34 0.50 0.52
C ILE A 36 4.13 -0.14 1.21
N PRO A 37 2.86 0.11 0.80
CA PRO A 37 1.69 -0.57 1.36
C PRO A 37 1.74 -2.09 1.28
N ILE A 38 2.22 -2.66 0.17
CA ILE A 38 2.36 -4.11 0.00
C ILE A 38 3.36 -4.68 1.03
N LEU A 39 4.50 -4.02 1.21
CA LEU A 39 5.50 -4.42 2.21
C LEU A 39 4.95 -4.31 3.63
N VAL A 40 4.20 -3.23 3.93
CA VAL A 40 3.53 -3.05 5.22
C VAL A 40 2.52 -4.17 5.47
N ILE A 41 1.71 -4.55 4.48
CA ILE A 41 0.77 -5.67 4.59
C ILE A 41 1.51 -6.97 4.94
N GLY A 42 2.57 -7.29 4.20
CA GLY A 42 3.37 -8.49 4.44
C GLY A 42 3.96 -8.51 5.85
N PHE A 43 4.52 -7.38 6.30
CA PHE A 43 5.10 -7.25 7.63
C PHE A 43 4.05 -7.37 8.74
N VAL A 44 2.93 -6.65 8.63
CA VAL A 44 1.82 -6.72 9.59
C VAL A 44 1.27 -8.13 9.67
N ARG A 45 1.15 -8.82 8.54
CA ARG A 45 0.68 -10.22 8.49
C ARG A 45 1.65 -11.16 9.18
N ARG A 46 2.96 -11.01 8.95
CA ARG A 46 3.99 -11.79 9.64
C ARG A 46 3.91 -11.61 11.16
N VAL A 47 3.84 -10.35 11.63
CA VAL A 47 3.70 -10.05 13.06
C VAL A 47 2.42 -10.62 13.64
N ASP A 48 1.28 -10.58 12.93
CA ASP A 48 0.04 -11.21 13.40
C ASP A 48 0.18 -12.73 13.52
N LEU A 49 0.85 -13.39 12.58
CA LEU A 49 1.11 -14.83 12.63
C LEU A 49 1.99 -15.20 13.83
N ASP A 50 3.05 -14.44 14.09
CA ASP A 50 3.92 -14.67 15.25
C ASP A 50 3.15 -14.47 16.57
N ARG A 51 2.27 -13.44 16.63
CA ARG A 51 1.45 -13.19 17.83
C ARG A 51 0.44 -14.30 18.12
N ARG A 52 -0.08 -14.99 17.11
CA ARG A 52 -1.04 -16.11 17.28
C ARG A 52 -0.44 -17.31 18.01
N GLN A 53 0.89 -17.39 18.10
CA GLN A 53 1.58 -18.45 18.86
C GLN A 53 1.54 -18.20 20.38
N SER A 54 1.19 -16.99 20.82
CA SER A 54 1.10 -16.66 22.24
C SER A 54 -0.19 -17.20 22.87
N PRO A 55 -0.14 -17.78 24.09
CA PRO A 55 -1.33 -18.19 24.82
C PRO A 55 -2.24 -17.01 25.24
N PHE A 56 -1.72 -15.78 25.17
CA PHE A 56 -2.46 -14.55 25.47
C PHE A 56 -2.91 -13.80 24.20
N TYR A 57 -3.01 -14.49 23.06
CA TYR A 57 -3.43 -13.87 21.81
C TYR A 57 -4.91 -13.46 21.85
N GLU A 58 -5.16 -12.18 21.61
CA GLU A 58 -6.50 -11.65 21.37
C GLU A 58 -6.66 -11.26 19.88
N ALA A 59 -7.68 -11.84 19.24
CA ALA A 59 -7.94 -11.60 17.83
C ALA A 59 -8.54 -10.20 17.60
N ASN A 60 -7.87 -9.38 16.79
CA ASN A 60 -8.44 -8.12 16.34
C ASN A 60 -9.28 -8.33 15.07
N ARG A 61 -10.61 -8.26 15.21
CA ARG A 61 -11.58 -8.49 14.12
C ARG A 61 -11.44 -7.51 12.95
N LEU A 62 -10.90 -6.32 13.17
CA LEU A 62 -10.73 -5.29 12.14
C LEU A 62 -9.45 -5.47 11.32
N MET A 63 -8.50 -6.29 11.78
CA MET A 63 -7.19 -6.43 11.12
C MET A 63 -7.34 -6.98 9.69
N GLY A 64 -8.11 -8.05 9.51
CA GLY A 64 -8.33 -8.67 8.19
C GLY A 64 -8.95 -7.70 7.18
N PRO A 65 -10.10 -7.10 7.48
CA PRO A 65 -10.73 -6.10 6.61
C PRO A 65 -9.81 -4.92 6.30
N ALA A 66 -9.11 -4.38 7.30
CA ALA A 66 -8.24 -3.22 7.10
C ALA A 66 -7.01 -3.54 6.23
N ILE A 67 -6.47 -4.77 6.28
CA ILE A 67 -5.44 -5.24 5.35
C ILE A 67 -6.00 -5.37 3.94
N ALA A 68 -7.20 -5.93 3.79
CA ALA A 68 -7.83 -6.12 2.48
C ALA A 68 -8.12 -4.77 1.80
N VAL A 69 -8.67 -3.81 2.54
CA VAL A 69 -8.90 -2.45 2.03
C VAL A 69 -7.59 -1.80 1.61
N LEU A 70 -6.53 -1.89 2.44
CA LEU A 70 -5.22 -1.35 2.10
C LEU A 70 -4.66 -1.98 0.81
N ALA A 71 -4.84 -3.29 0.63
CA ALA A 71 -4.39 -3.99 -0.58
C ALA A 71 -5.12 -3.49 -1.83
N VAL A 72 -6.44 -3.31 -1.75
CA VAL A 72 -7.26 -2.83 -2.87
C VAL A 72 -6.85 -1.41 -3.26
N VAL A 73 -6.74 -0.49 -2.29
CA VAL A 73 -6.36 0.90 -2.60
C VAL A 73 -4.93 1.00 -3.12
N ALA A 74 -4.00 0.17 -2.62
CA ALA A 74 -2.63 0.10 -3.12
C ALA A 74 -2.58 -0.41 -4.57
N LEU A 75 -3.41 -1.38 -4.93
CA LEU A 75 -3.55 -1.88 -6.30
C LEU A 75 -4.10 -0.79 -7.23
N VAL A 76 -5.11 -0.04 -6.79
CA VAL A 76 -5.65 1.09 -7.55
C VAL A 76 -4.59 2.16 -7.76
N ALA A 77 -3.86 2.54 -6.70
CA ALA A 77 -2.76 3.49 -6.80
C ALA A 77 -1.66 3.01 -7.75
N ALA A 78 -1.34 1.71 -7.75
CA ALA A 78 -0.40 1.12 -8.70
C ALA A 78 -0.86 1.35 -10.15
N GLY A 79 -2.13 1.04 -10.46
CA GLY A 79 -2.68 1.22 -11.80
C GLY A 79 -2.66 2.68 -12.25
N LEU A 80 -3.02 3.61 -11.37
CA LEU A 80 -3.02 5.05 -11.66
C LEU A 80 -1.62 5.57 -12.02
N HIS A 81 -0.57 5.04 -11.38
CA HIS A 81 0.81 5.47 -11.63
C HIS A 81 1.49 4.71 -12.78
N VAL A 82 1.15 3.44 -13.02
CA VAL A 82 1.74 2.66 -14.11
C VAL A 82 1.20 3.08 -15.47
N TRP A 83 -0.07 3.50 -15.54
CA TRP A 83 -0.71 3.86 -16.81
C TRP A 83 0.04 4.97 -17.57
N PRO A 84 0.34 6.14 -16.97
CA PRO A 84 1.08 7.20 -17.65
C PRO A 84 2.47 6.76 -18.14
N ILE A 85 3.18 5.96 -17.33
CA ILE A 85 4.48 5.41 -17.69
C ILE A 85 4.35 4.54 -18.94
N ALA A 86 3.36 3.65 -18.97
CA ALA A 86 3.13 2.78 -20.13
C ALA A 86 2.77 3.59 -21.38
N THR A 87 1.98 4.66 -21.26
CA THR A 87 1.62 5.52 -22.39
C THR A 87 2.81 6.31 -22.93
N GLU A 88 3.68 6.84 -22.07
CA GLU A 88 4.89 7.56 -22.49
C GLU A 88 5.91 6.63 -23.15
N LEU A 89 6.01 5.38 -22.72
CA LEU A 89 6.92 4.40 -23.32
C LEU A 89 6.41 3.83 -24.66
N ALA A 90 5.11 3.95 -24.94
CA ALA A 90 4.50 3.45 -26.17
C ALA A 90 4.48 4.49 -27.31
N SER A 91 4.78 5.76 -27.02
CA SER A 91 4.88 6.85 -28.00
C SER A 91 6.28 6.99 -28.58
#